data_AF-A0A7S2MUQ6-F1
#
_entry.id   AF-A0A7S2MUQ6-F1
#
_cell.length_a   1.000
_cell.length_b   1.000
_cell.length_c   1.000
_cell.angle_alpha   90.00
_cell.angle_beta   90.00
_cell.angle_gamma   90.00
#
_symmetry.space_group_name_H-M   'P 1'
#
loop_
_entity.id
_entity.type
_entity.pdbx_description
1 polymer ?
#
loop_
_entity_poly.entity_id
_entity_poly.type
_entity_poly.pdbx_seq_one_letter_code
_entity_poly.pdbx_strand_id
1 'polypeptide(L)'
;QAPAQLACAVGMASSSMLLRGCQCPPRLVAVAPMTLALFGFWCCVFIAGLDIMSLRETGWLFPAAEDQPFWEMWTAQQPDLVDWPLLVPQPSTFAGLGMVLMLSLTLRVAGIEGSTGVVLDVDEEVKWTGVSSAVAGLCGGVIGSHSPGLTTFNQEAGMTCVRAALLAAIFQLGLWFSGVPAMNFFPRFLLAGILMNLGLVMLVEWMWTARRKVGKLGLLVIYAQVASSAILGLLPSVLIGVAAPRGPA
;
A
#
# COMPACT_ATOMS: atom_id res chain seq x y z
N GLN A 1 21.73 -15.34 -8.78
CA GLN A 1 20.53 -15.82 -8.06
C GLN A 1 19.50 -14.72 -7.83
N ALA A 2 19.88 -13.51 -7.38
CA ALA A 2 19.05 -12.29 -7.48
C ALA A 2 18.28 -12.08 -8.82
N PRO A 3 18.86 -12.38 -10.01
CA PRO A 3 18.12 -12.28 -11.27
C PRO A 3 16.87 -13.15 -11.39
N ALA A 4 16.82 -14.33 -10.76
CA ALA A 4 15.65 -15.22 -10.85
C ALA A 4 14.49 -14.70 -10.00
N GLN A 5 14.77 -14.25 -8.77
CA GLN A 5 13.78 -13.62 -7.90
C GLN A 5 13.23 -12.33 -8.51
N LEU A 6 14.12 -11.54 -9.12
CA LEU A 6 13.74 -10.31 -9.81
C LEU A 6 12.92 -10.61 -11.07
N ALA A 7 13.26 -11.66 -11.82
CA ALA A 7 12.45 -12.12 -12.95
C ALA A 7 11.05 -12.59 -12.52
N CYS A 8 10.92 -13.32 -11.40
CA CYS A 8 9.62 -13.70 -10.84
C CYS A 8 8.81 -12.47 -10.39
N ALA A 9 9.45 -11.50 -9.72
CA ALA A 9 8.80 -10.26 -9.30
C ALA A 9 8.33 -9.42 -10.50
N VAL A 10 9.17 -9.27 -11.53
CA VAL A 10 8.84 -8.59 -12.79
C VAL A 10 7.75 -9.36 -13.56
N GLY A 11 7.82 -10.69 -13.59
CA GLY A 11 6.81 -11.55 -14.20
C GLY A 11 5.44 -11.38 -13.53
N MET A 12 5.41 -11.35 -12.20
CA MET A 12 4.18 -11.09 -11.46
C MET A 12 3.62 -9.70 -11.77
N ALA A 13 4.47 -8.66 -11.74
CA ALA A 13 4.05 -7.28 -12.01
C ALA A 13 3.61 -7.03 -13.47
N SER A 14 4.22 -7.72 -14.43
CA SER A 14 3.82 -7.64 -15.85
C SER A 14 2.55 -8.44 -16.12
N SER A 15 2.35 -9.58 -15.48
CA SER A 15 1.12 -10.38 -15.61
C SER A 15 -0.12 -9.61 -15.13
N SER A 16 -0.02 -8.88 -14.02
CA SER A 16 -1.12 -8.02 -13.53
C SER A 16 -1.41 -6.86 -14.49
N MET A 17 -0.40 -6.30 -15.15
CA MET A 17 -0.58 -5.26 -16.17
C MET A 17 -1.24 -5.81 -17.45
N LEU A 18 -0.85 -7.01 -17.90
CA LEU A 18 -1.46 -7.67 -19.05
C LEU A 18 -2.94 -8.01 -18.79
N LEU A 19 -3.25 -8.52 -17.60
CA LEU A 19 -4.64 -8.82 -17.20
C LEU A 19 -5.52 -7.55 -17.15
N ARG A 20 -4.95 -6.38 -16.83
CA ARG A 20 -5.65 -5.08 -16.97
C ARG A 20 -5.92 -4.72 -18.42
N GLY A 21 -4.96 -4.98 -19.30
CA GLY A 21 -5.12 -4.78 -20.75
C GLY A 21 -6.20 -5.68 -21.36
N CYS A 22 -6.38 -6.88 -20.82
CA CYS A 22 -7.38 -7.85 -21.27
C CYS A 22 -8.82 -7.61 -20.78
N GLN A 23 -9.10 -6.47 -20.14
CA GLN A 23 -10.43 -6.12 -19.60
C GLN A 23 -11.01 -7.18 -18.63
N CYS A 24 -10.16 -7.97 -17.97
CA CYS A 24 -10.61 -8.88 -16.93
C CYS A 24 -11.26 -8.07 -15.79
N PRO A 25 -12.27 -8.62 -15.09
CA PRO A 25 -12.90 -7.92 -13.98
C PRO A 25 -11.81 -7.49 -12.98
N PRO A 26 -11.82 -6.25 -12.49
CA PRO A 26 -10.78 -5.70 -11.61
C PRO A 26 -10.47 -6.61 -10.42
N ARG A 27 -11.47 -7.37 -9.98
CA ARG A 27 -11.40 -8.36 -8.90
C ARG A 27 -10.37 -9.46 -9.09
N LEU A 28 -10.24 -9.99 -10.30
CA LEU A 28 -9.28 -11.05 -10.61
C LEU A 28 -7.87 -10.49 -10.78
N VAL A 29 -7.77 -9.27 -11.29
CA VAL A 29 -6.49 -8.62 -11.61
C VAL A 29 -5.61 -8.39 -10.38
N ALA A 30 -6.20 -8.04 -9.23
CA ALA A 30 -5.43 -7.74 -8.03
C ALA A 30 -5.09 -9.00 -7.21
N VAL A 31 -6.06 -9.88 -7.00
CA VAL A 31 -5.94 -11.01 -6.07
C VAL A 31 -5.42 -12.28 -6.75
N ALA A 32 -5.80 -12.53 -8.00
CA ALA A 32 -5.40 -13.76 -8.70
C ALA A 32 -3.88 -13.86 -8.92
N PRO A 33 -3.15 -12.84 -9.41
CA PRO A 33 -1.71 -13.00 -9.62
C PRO A 33 -0.94 -13.20 -8.31
N MET A 34 -1.37 -12.58 -7.20
CA MET A 34 -0.76 -12.78 -5.89
C MET A 34 -0.98 -14.20 -5.36
N THR A 35 -2.23 -14.67 -5.39
CA THR A 35 -2.59 -16.01 -4.91
C THR A 35 -1.97 -17.11 -5.78
N LEU A 36 -1.99 -16.94 -7.11
CA LEU A 36 -1.33 -17.85 -8.05
C LEU A 36 0.18 -17.87 -7.88
N ALA A 37 0.83 -16.71 -7.67
CA ALA A 37 2.27 -16.66 -7.44
C ALA A 37 2.66 -17.35 -6.14
N LEU A 38 1.90 -17.14 -5.05
CA LEU A 38 2.15 -17.78 -3.77
C LEU A 38 1.92 -19.30 -3.84
N PHE A 39 0.79 -19.73 -4.40
CA PHE A 39 0.47 -21.14 -4.54
C PHE A 39 1.45 -21.84 -5.50
N GLY A 40 1.73 -21.24 -6.65
CA GLY A 40 2.69 -21.74 -7.62
C GLY A 40 4.09 -21.89 -7.03
N PHE A 41 4.55 -20.94 -6.21
CA PHE A 41 5.83 -21.05 -5.51
C PHE A 41 5.88 -22.29 -4.61
N TRP A 42 4.88 -22.46 -3.73
CA TRP A 42 4.84 -23.61 -2.83
C TRP A 42 4.65 -24.94 -3.56
N CYS A 43 3.90 -24.98 -4.67
CA CYS A 43 3.82 -26.16 -5.53
C CYS A 43 5.18 -26.51 -6.16
N CYS A 44 5.92 -25.53 -6.67
CA CYS A 44 7.26 -25.75 -7.21
C CYS A 44 8.23 -26.26 -6.15
N VAL A 45 8.17 -25.70 -4.93
CA VAL A 45 8.97 -26.16 -3.77
C VAL A 45 8.63 -27.61 -3.42
N PHE A 46 7.35 -27.96 -3.38
CA PHE A 46 6.88 -29.30 -3.07
C PHE A 46 7.33 -30.33 -4.13
N ILE A 47 7.20 -30.00 -5.42
CA ILE A 47 7.62 -30.88 -6.53
C ILE A 47 9.13 -31.04 -6.56
N ALA A 48 9.89 -29.98 -6.26
CA ALA A 48 11.34 -30.00 -6.23
C ALA A 48 11.92 -30.66 -4.96
N GLY A 49 11.08 -30.96 -3.96
CA GLY A 49 11.51 -31.54 -2.69
C GLY A 49 12.47 -30.65 -1.90
N LEU A 50 12.37 -29.33 -2.04
CA LEU A 50 13.27 -28.38 -1.39
C LEU A 50 12.87 -28.16 0.08
N ASP A 51 13.86 -28.19 0.97
CA ASP A 51 13.63 -27.87 2.37
C ASP A 51 13.53 -26.35 2.61
N ILE A 52 12.79 -25.99 3.66
CA ILE A 52 12.57 -24.59 4.04
C ILE A 52 13.86 -23.90 4.50
N MET A 53 14.82 -24.63 5.07
CA MET A 53 16.15 -24.08 5.40
C MET A 53 16.90 -23.65 4.15
N SER A 54 16.92 -24.51 3.13
CA SER A 54 17.59 -24.21 1.86
C SER A 54 16.98 -22.97 1.18
N LEU A 55 15.66 -22.77 1.27
CA LEU A 55 14.99 -21.57 0.76
C LEU A 55 15.37 -20.29 1.53
N ARG A 56 15.69 -20.39 2.82
CA ARG A 56 16.18 -19.25 3.62
C ARG A 56 17.62 -18.92 3.29
N GLU A 57 18.48 -19.93 3.21
CA GLU A 57 19.90 -19.77 2.85
C GLU A 57 20.07 -19.15 1.46
N THR A 58 19.25 -19.57 0.51
CA THR A 58 19.22 -19.02 -0.85
C THR A 58 18.43 -17.71 -0.96
N GLY A 59 17.88 -17.21 0.14
CA GLY A 59 17.23 -15.90 0.24
C GLY A 59 15.85 -15.81 -0.42
N TRP A 60 15.19 -16.93 -0.72
CA TRP A 60 13.81 -16.94 -1.22
C TRP A 60 12.80 -16.60 -0.11
N LEU A 61 13.08 -17.00 1.13
CA LEU A 61 12.28 -16.69 2.32
C LEU A 61 12.98 -15.69 3.24
N PHE A 62 12.20 -14.96 4.05
CA PHE A 62 12.75 -14.15 5.13
C PHE A 62 13.50 -15.02 6.15
N PRO A 63 14.48 -14.45 6.89
CA PRO A 63 15.04 -15.12 8.06
C PRO A 63 13.90 -15.55 8.99
N ALA A 64 14.08 -16.66 9.70
CA ALA A 64 13.06 -17.13 10.62
C ALA A 64 12.80 -16.05 11.67
N ALA A 65 11.60 -15.49 11.68
CA ALA A 65 11.10 -14.79 12.84
C ALA A 65 10.85 -15.83 13.93
N GLU A 66 11.30 -15.50 15.15
CA GLU A 66 11.02 -16.32 16.33
C GLU A 66 9.53 -16.29 16.65
N ASP A 67 9.05 -17.38 17.25
CA ASP A 67 7.68 -17.43 17.76
C ASP A 67 7.59 -16.51 18.97
N GLN A 68 6.95 -15.36 18.77
CA GLN A 68 6.81 -14.32 19.77
C GLN A 68 5.34 -14.19 20.17
N PRO A 69 5.03 -14.02 21.48
CA PRO A 69 3.68 -13.75 21.88
C PRO A 69 3.20 -12.42 21.30
N PHE A 70 1.90 -12.32 21.00
CA PHE A 70 1.34 -11.15 20.32
C PHE A 70 1.57 -9.82 21.06
N TRP A 71 1.75 -9.86 22.39
CA TRP A 71 2.00 -8.69 23.23
C TRP A 71 3.46 -8.26 23.28
N GLU A 72 4.38 -8.99 22.64
CA GLU A 72 5.81 -8.69 22.69
C GLU A 72 6.11 -7.28 22.15
N MET A 73 5.33 -6.82 21.17
CA MET A 73 5.46 -5.47 20.63
C MET A 73 5.31 -4.36 21.68
N TRP A 74 4.65 -4.62 22.82
CA TRP A 74 4.54 -3.68 23.93
C TRP A 74 5.60 -3.90 25.01
N THR A 75 6.00 -5.15 25.26
CA THR A 75 6.98 -5.48 26.32
C THR A 75 8.42 -5.33 25.88
N ALA A 76 8.72 -5.45 24.58
CA ALA A 76 10.05 -5.28 24.01
C ALA A 76 10.47 -3.81 23.84
N GLN A 77 9.58 -2.86 24.18
CA GLN A 77 9.87 -1.43 24.11
C GLN A 77 10.88 -1.05 25.20
N GLN A 78 11.93 -0.31 24.83
CA GLN A 78 12.98 0.16 25.74
C GLN A 78 12.90 1.68 25.89
N PRO A 79 11.98 2.20 26.74
CA PRO A 79 11.73 3.64 26.86
C PRO A 79 12.95 4.44 27.34
N ASP A 80 13.89 3.78 28.03
CA ASP A 80 15.12 4.39 28.53
C ASP A 80 16.09 4.79 27.42
N LEU A 81 15.98 4.17 26.24
CA LEU A 81 16.79 4.52 25.05
C LEU A 81 16.15 5.61 24.20
N VAL A 82 14.92 6.04 24.52
CA VAL A 82 14.16 7.00 23.72
C VAL A 82 14.55 8.42 24.12
N ASP A 83 15.07 9.18 23.16
CA ASP A 83 15.26 10.62 23.28
C ASP A 83 13.91 11.33 23.06
N TRP A 84 13.15 11.50 24.15
CA TRP A 84 11.81 12.09 24.15
C TRP A 84 11.74 13.50 23.50
N PRO A 85 12.70 14.40 23.70
CA PRO A 85 12.77 15.66 22.97
C PRO A 85 12.74 15.53 21.43
N LEU A 86 13.36 14.49 20.87
CA LEU A 86 13.37 14.26 19.41
C LEU A 86 12.01 13.79 18.87
N LEU A 87 11.11 13.31 19.73
CA LEU A 87 9.74 12.95 19.32
C LEU A 87 8.86 14.18 19.06
N VAL A 88 9.23 15.36 19.56
CA VAL A 88 8.47 16.59 19.30
C VAL A 88 8.76 17.03 17.85
N PRO A 89 7.79 16.93 16.93
CA PRO A 89 8.03 17.28 15.55
C PRO A 89 8.22 18.80 15.42
N GLN A 90 9.13 19.19 14.52
CA GLN A 90 9.25 20.59 14.14
C GLN A 90 7.90 21.10 13.59
N PRO A 91 7.41 22.29 13.99
CA PRO A 91 6.09 22.78 13.59
C PRO A 91 5.88 22.82 12.07
N SER A 92 6.92 23.17 11.31
CA SER A 92 6.91 23.20 9.85
C SER A 92 6.70 21.81 9.23
N THR A 93 7.41 20.80 9.73
CA THR A 93 7.30 19.41 9.29
C THR A 93 5.94 18.83 9.64
N PHE A 94 5.45 19.10 10.85
CA PHE A 94 4.13 18.67 11.29
C PHE A 94 3.01 19.29 10.43
N ALA A 95 3.08 20.60 10.18
CA ALA A 95 2.12 21.29 9.33
C ALA A 95 2.15 20.78 7.88
N GLY A 96 3.34 20.60 7.31
CA GLY A 96 3.49 20.08 5.95
C GLY A 96 2.94 18.66 5.81
N LEU A 97 3.26 17.77 6.76
CA LEU A 97 2.72 16.42 6.77
C LEU A 97 1.21 16.40 6.94
N GLY A 98 0.68 17.19 7.88
CA GLY A 98 -0.76 17.32 8.12
C GLY A 98 -1.51 17.78 6.86
N MET A 99 -0.98 18.78 6.15
CA MET A 99 -1.56 19.25 4.88
C MET A 99 -1.58 18.15 3.82
N VAL A 100 -0.48 17.41 3.65
CA VAL A 100 -0.41 16.31 2.67
C VAL A 100 -1.38 15.19 3.02
N LEU A 101 -1.50 14.84 4.31
CA LEU A 101 -2.42 13.81 4.78
C LEU A 101 -3.88 14.21 4.57
N MET A 102 -4.25 15.45 4.92
CA MET A 102 -5.60 15.98 4.69
C MET A 102 -5.94 16.00 3.20
N LEU A 103 -5.06 16.55 2.36
CA LEU A 103 -5.26 16.56 0.90
C LEU A 103 -5.42 15.14 0.35
N SER A 104 -4.55 14.22 0.78
CA SER A 104 -4.59 12.81 0.34
C SER A 104 -5.90 12.15 0.75
N LEU A 105 -6.40 12.44 1.95
CA LEU A 105 -7.65 11.91 2.46
C LEU A 105 -8.84 12.48 1.69
N THR A 106 -8.91 13.79 1.50
CA THR A 106 -9.96 14.44 0.70
C THR A 106 -10.00 13.88 -0.72
N LEU A 107 -8.83 13.67 -1.36
CA LEU A 107 -8.76 13.05 -2.70
C LEU A 107 -9.24 11.60 -2.70
N ARG A 108 -8.94 10.83 -1.64
CA ARG A 108 -9.44 9.46 -1.49
C ARG A 108 -10.95 9.43 -1.30
N VAL A 109 -11.50 10.31 -0.46
CA VAL A 109 -12.95 10.45 -0.26
C VAL A 109 -13.62 10.81 -1.58
N ALA A 110 -13.14 11.82 -2.31
CA ALA A 110 -13.67 12.18 -3.63
C ALA A 110 -13.59 11.02 -4.64
N GLY A 111 -12.53 10.19 -4.59
CA GLY A 111 -12.41 8.98 -5.38
C GLY A 111 -13.42 7.90 -4.99
N ILE A 112 -13.74 7.77 -3.70
CA ILE A 112 -14.81 6.90 -3.21
C ILE A 112 -16.17 7.44 -3.69
N GLU A 113 -16.49 8.70 -3.47
CA GLU A 113 -17.75 9.30 -3.92
C GLU A 113 -17.94 9.12 -5.44
N GLY A 114 -16.88 9.38 -6.22
CA GLY A 114 -16.91 9.23 -7.67
C GLY A 114 -17.09 7.79 -8.16
N SER A 115 -16.63 6.79 -7.40
CA SER A 115 -16.78 5.37 -7.77
C SER A 115 -18.05 4.72 -7.21
N THR A 116 -18.56 5.23 -6.10
CA THR A 116 -19.68 4.65 -5.35
C THR A 116 -21.00 5.40 -5.54
N GLY A 117 -20.95 6.67 -5.96
CA GLY A 117 -22.10 7.56 -6.08
C GLY A 117 -22.66 8.06 -4.74
N VAL A 118 -22.03 7.70 -3.62
CA VAL A 118 -22.42 8.15 -2.28
C VAL A 118 -21.74 9.47 -1.97
N VAL A 119 -22.45 10.40 -1.34
CA VAL A 119 -21.88 11.66 -0.83
C VAL A 119 -21.43 11.44 0.60
N LEU A 120 -20.18 11.79 0.90
CA LEU A 120 -19.53 11.62 2.20
C LEU A 120 -19.20 12.98 2.80
N ASP A 121 -19.36 13.11 4.12
CA ASP A 121 -18.90 14.29 4.84
C ASP A 121 -17.38 14.20 5.06
N VAL A 122 -16.63 15.01 4.31
CA VAL A 122 -15.17 15.04 4.38
C VAL A 122 -14.68 15.41 5.77
N ASP A 123 -15.35 16.34 6.47
CA ASP A 123 -14.94 16.77 7.80
C ASP A 123 -15.11 15.64 8.81
N GLU A 124 -16.19 14.87 8.68
CA GLU A 124 -16.43 13.69 9.51
C GLU A 124 -15.41 12.57 9.22
N GLU A 125 -15.12 12.28 7.95
CA GLU A 125 -14.13 11.27 7.55
C GLU A 125 -12.70 11.64 7.99
N VAL A 126 -12.33 12.91 7.91
CA VAL A 126 -11.05 13.43 8.44
C VAL A 126 -10.97 13.22 9.95
N LYS A 127 -12.05 13.52 10.68
CA LYS A 127 -12.10 13.33 12.13
C LYS A 127 -11.95 11.86 12.52
N TRP A 128 -12.72 10.95 11.92
CA TRP A 128 -12.64 9.52 12.23
C TRP A 128 -11.33 8.87 11.80
N THR A 129 -10.77 9.27 10.66
CA THR A 129 -9.43 8.83 10.24
C THR A 129 -8.37 9.27 11.25
N GLY A 130 -8.43 10.53 11.73
CA GLY A 130 -7.52 11.04 12.75
C GLY A 130 -7.63 10.27 14.07
N VAL A 131 -8.86 10.02 14.56
CA VAL A 131 -9.10 9.25 15.79
C VAL A 131 -8.57 7.82 15.65
N SER A 132 -8.88 7.12 14.56
CA SER A 132 -8.39 5.75 14.34
C SER A 132 -6.87 5.68 14.25
N SER A 133 -6.24 6.66 13.61
CA SER A 133 -4.78 6.77 13.50
C SER A 133 -4.13 7.03 14.87
N ALA A 134 -4.73 7.88 15.69
CA ALA A 134 -4.25 8.15 17.05
C ALA A 134 -4.36 6.90 17.94
N VAL A 135 -5.49 6.18 17.88
CA VAL A 135 -5.67 4.91 18.59
C VAL A 135 -4.66 3.87 18.11
N ALA A 136 -4.47 3.72 16.80
CA ALA A 136 -3.47 2.81 16.24
C ALA A 136 -2.06 3.15 16.73
N GLY A 137 -1.67 4.43 16.70
CA GLY A 137 -0.37 4.88 17.18
C GLY A 137 -0.15 4.62 18.68
N LEU A 138 -1.17 4.86 19.52
CA LEU A 138 -1.11 4.56 20.95
C LEU A 138 -0.95 3.06 21.24
N CYS A 139 -1.52 2.20 20.38
CA CYS A 139 -1.36 0.77 20.45
C CYS A 139 -0.05 0.26 19.81
N GLY A 140 0.84 1.13 19.32
CA GLY A 140 2.07 0.72 18.62
C GLY A 140 1.82 0.19 17.20
N GLY A 141 0.64 0.42 16.64
CA GLY A 141 0.23 -0.01 15.31
C GLY A 141 0.61 0.96 14.21
N VAL A 142 0.45 0.50 12.96
CA VAL A 142 0.66 1.31 11.76
C VAL A 142 -0.61 2.08 11.41
N ILE A 143 -0.46 3.31 10.93
CA ILE A 143 -1.57 4.18 10.52
C ILE A 143 -2.29 3.58 9.30
N GLY A 144 -3.62 3.42 9.41
CA GLY A 144 -4.51 3.01 8.32
C GLY A 144 -5.23 4.20 7.67
N SER A 145 -5.66 4.04 6.42
CA SER A 145 -6.52 5.03 5.73
C SER A 145 -7.44 4.34 4.72
N HIS A 146 -8.44 5.07 4.21
CA HIS A 146 -9.34 4.53 3.20
C HIS A 146 -8.61 4.16 1.90
N SER A 147 -9.08 3.09 1.28
CA SER A 147 -8.61 2.65 -0.03
C SER A 147 -9.77 2.66 -1.02
N PRO A 148 -9.86 3.69 -1.90
CA PRO A 148 -10.91 3.76 -2.90
C PRO A 148 -10.99 2.48 -3.73
N GLY A 149 -9.85 1.90 -4.11
CA GLY A 149 -9.80 0.65 -4.87
C GLY A 149 -10.40 -0.55 -4.13
N LEU A 150 -10.17 -0.69 -2.82
CA LEU A 150 -10.81 -1.76 -2.03
C LEU A 150 -12.31 -1.51 -1.82
N THR A 151 -12.72 -0.25 -1.69
CA THR A 151 -14.14 0.12 -1.59
C THR A 151 -14.87 -0.23 -2.89
N THR A 152 -14.35 0.18 -4.04
CA THR A 152 -14.91 -0.19 -5.35
C THR A 152 -14.93 -1.71 -5.52
N PHE A 153 -13.86 -2.42 -5.16
CA PHE A 153 -13.81 -3.89 -5.20
C PHE A 153 -14.91 -4.54 -4.36
N ASN A 154 -15.13 -4.07 -3.13
CA ASN A 154 -16.18 -4.60 -2.25
C ASN A 154 -17.57 -4.34 -2.83
N GLN A 155 -17.81 -3.14 -3.36
CA GLN A 155 -19.09 -2.81 -3.98
C GLN A 155 -19.36 -3.64 -5.23
N GLU A 156 -18.36 -3.80 -6.10
CA GLU A 156 -18.45 -4.70 -7.23
C GLU A 156 -18.78 -6.11 -6.74
N ALA A 157 -18.12 -6.60 -5.69
CA ALA A 157 -18.41 -7.90 -5.06
C ALA A 157 -19.82 -8.03 -4.45
N GLY A 158 -20.67 -7.01 -4.57
CA GLY A 158 -22.03 -6.97 -4.04
C GLY A 158 -22.07 -6.72 -2.54
N MET A 159 -20.92 -6.36 -1.92
CA MET A 159 -20.84 -6.04 -0.51
C MET A 159 -21.27 -4.59 -0.29
N THR A 160 -22.45 -4.39 0.28
CA THR A 160 -23.03 -3.08 0.59
C THR A 160 -22.95 -2.72 2.08
N CYS A 161 -22.31 -3.55 2.90
CA CYS A 161 -22.27 -3.38 4.35
C CYS A 161 -20.87 -3.64 4.93
N VAL A 162 -20.68 -3.20 6.18
CA VAL A 162 -19.43 -3.29 6.95
C VAL A 162 -18.96 -4.74 7.18
N ARG A 163 -19.78 -5.76 6.88
CA ARG A 163 -19.47 -7.18 7.13
C ARG A 163 -18.13 -7.62 6.53
N ALA A 164 -17.80 -7.19 5.30
CA ALA A 164 -16.52 -7.52 4.68
C ALA A 164 -15.34 -7.00 5.50
N ALA A 165 -15.41 -5.74 5.93
CA ALA A 165 -14.39 -5.11 6.76
C ALA A 165 -14.30 -5.76 8.15
N LEU A 166 -15.45 -6.11 8.74
CA LEU A 166 -15.51 -6.73 10.07
C LEU A 166 -14.93 -8.15 10.05
N LEU A 167 -15.24 -8.94 9.03
CA LEU A 167 -14.64 -10.27 8.83
C LEU A 167 -13.14 -10.19 8.60
N ALA A 168 -12.68 -9.23 7.79
CA ALA A 168 -11.26 -8.98 7.58
C ALA A 168 -10.56 -8.61 8.90
N ALA A 169 -11.16 -7.72 9.70
CA ALA A 169 -10.62 -7.32 11.00
C ALA A 169 -10.56 -8.49 11.99
N ILE A 170 -11.61 -9.30 12.10
CA ILE A 170 -11.62 -10.50 12.95
C ILE A 170 -10.54 -11.49 12.51
N PHE A 171 -10.40 -11.72 11.21
CA PHE A 171 -9.39 -12.63 10.68
C PHE A 171 -7.96 -12.13 10.99
N GLN A 172 -7.70 -10.84 10.76
CA GLN A 172 -6.42 -10.21 11.08
C GLN A 172 -6.11 -10.25 12.58
N LEU A 173 -7.10 -9.98 13.44
CA LEU A 173 -6.97 -10.11 14.89
C LEU A 173 -6.70 -11.55 15.31
N GLY A 174 -7.41 -12.53 14.73
CA GLY A 174 -7.18 -13.95 15.01
C GLY A 174 -5.78 -14.40 14.63
N LEU A 175 -5.28 -13.98 13.46
CA LEU A 175 -3.89 -14.22 13.06
C LEU A 175 -2.90 -13.56 14.02
N TRP A 176 -3.16 -12.32 14.42
CA TRP A 176 -2.27 -11.60 15.34
C TRP A 176 -2.25 -12.25 16.73
N PHE A 177 -3.41 -12.61 17.30
CA PHE A 177 -3.52 -13.33 18.58
C PHE A 177 -2.87 -14.71 18.54
N SER A 178 -2.79 -15.36 17.38
CA SER A 178 -2.14 -16.66 17.26
C SER A 178 -0.63 -16.63 17.54
N GLY A 179 0.01 -15.45 17.44
CA GLY A 179 1.47 -15.31 17.55
C GLY A 179 2.25 -15.97 16.42
N VAL A 180 1.58 -16.58 15.43
CA VAL A 180 2.23 -17.30 14.34
C VAL A 180 2.93 -16.27 13.43
N PRO A 181 4.24 -16.42 13.18
CA PRO A 181 4.98 -15.54 12.28
C PRO A 181 4.62 -15.86 10.83
N ALA A 182 3.47 -15.37 10.36
CA ALA A 182 2.98 -15.61 9.00
C ALA A 182 4.02 -15.23 7.93
N MET A 183 4.85 -14.20 8.21
CA MET A 183 5.94 -13.75 7.34
C MET A 183 6.95 -14.86 7.01
N ASN A 184 7.12 -15.87 7.87
CA ASN A 184 8.03 -16.99 7.65
C ASN A 184 7.66 -17.83 6.41
N PHE A 185 6.41 -17.74 5.95
CA PHE A 185 5.89 -18.48 4.80
C PHE A 185 5.78 -17.62 3.53
N PHE A 186 6.08 -16.33 3.62
CA PHE A 186 6.00 -15.41 2.49
C PHE A 186 7.32 -15.35 1.71
N PRO A 187 7.31 -15.67 0.40
CA PRO A 187 8.48 -15.49 -0.44
C PRO A 187 8.82 -14.01 -0.59
N ARG A 188 10.10 -13.67 -0.50
CA ARG A 188 10.58 -12.27 -0.62
C ARG A 188 10.18 -11.64 -1.96
N PHE A 189 10.22 -12.42 -3.04
CA PHE A 189 9.86 -11.94 -4.37
C PHE A 189 8.39 -11.53 -4.48
N LEU A 190 7.50 -12.09 -3.64
CA LEU A 190 6.10 -11.73 -3.61
C LEU A 190 5.93 -10.29 -3.15
N LEU A 191 6.54 -9.93 -2.01
CA LEU A 191 6.51 -8.56 -1.49
C LEU A 191 7.15 -7.57 -2.48
N ALA A 192 8.30 -7.94 -3.06
CA ALA A 192 8.97 -7.12 -4.07
C ALA A 192 8.09 -6.93 -5.31
N GLY A 193 7.45 -7.99 -5.80
CA GLY A 193 6.57 -7.93 -6.96
C GLY A 193 5.31 -7.09 -6.71
N ILE A 194 4.74 -7.14 -5.50
CA ILE A 194 3.59 -6.32 -5.12
C ILE A 194 3.97 -4.83 -5.13
N LEU A 195 5.11 -4.50 -4.53
CA LEU A 195 5.63 -3.14 -4.49
C LEU A 195 5.95 -2.63 -5.89
N MET A 196 6.61 -3.46 -6.71
CA MET A 196 6.93 -3.16 -8.10
C MET A 196 5.66 -2.93 -8.92
N ASN A 197 4.65 -3.79 -8.78
CA ASN A 197 3.36 -3.64 -9.46
C ASN A 197 2.66 -2.35 -9.06
N LEU A 198 2.62 -2.01 -7.77
CA LEU A 198 2.02 -0.77 -7.29
C LEU A 198 2.73 0.44 -7.90
N GLY A 199 4.07 0.47 -7.85
CA GLY A 199 4.87 1.55 -8.41
C GLY A 199 4.71 1.67 -9.93
N LEU A 200 4.74 0.56 -10.66
CA LEU A 200 4.57 0.53 -12.10
C LEU A 200 3.17 1.00 -12.52
N VAL A 201 2.12 0.57 -11.82
CA VAL A 201 0.75 1.03 -12.06
C VAL A 201 0.67 2.54 -11.90
N MET A 202 1.18 3.09 -10.79
CA MET A 202 1.19 4.54 -10.57
C MET A 202 1.99 5.26 -11.65
N LEU A 203 3.18 4.77 -11.99
CA LEU A 203 4.01 5.38 -13.03
C LEU A 203 3.31 5.39 -14.39
N VAL A 204 2.69 4.30 -14.82
CA VAL A 204 1.96 4.24 -16.10
C VAL A 204 0.75 5.18 -16.10
N GLU A 205 -0.01 5.21 -15.00
CA GLU A 205 -1.17 6.11 -14.82
C GLU A 205 -0.75 7.57 -15.03
N TRP A 206 0.29 8.02 -14.33
CA TRP A 206 0.74 9.41 -14.34
C TRP A 206 1.58 9.77 -15.56
N MET A 207 2.49 8.88 -16.00
CA MET A 207 3.41 9.18 -17.10
C MET A 207 2.79 8.96 -18.46
N TRP A 208 1.80 8.08 -18.61
CA TRP A 208 1.24 7.69 -19.91
C TRP A 208 -0.24 8.01 -20.02
N THR A 209 -1.06 7.49 -19.10
CA THR A 209 -2.52 7.61 -19.18
C THR A 209 -2.99 9.06 -19.02
N ALA A 210 -2.35 9.82 -18.12
CA ALA A 210 -2.66 11.23 -17.90
C ALA A 210 -2.54 12.09 -19.17
N ARG A 211 -1.66 11.73 -20.13
CA ARG A 211 -1.47 12.47 -21.40
C ARG A 211 -2.75 12.65 -22.21
N ARG A 212 -3.72 11.76 -22.04
CA ARG A 212 -5.02 11.82 -22.73
C ARG A 212 -6.05 12.67 -22.00
N LYS A 213 -5.79 13.02 -20.75
CA LYS A 213 -6.73 13.69 -19.83
C LYS A 213 -6.36 15.15 -19.55
N VAL A 214 -5.13 15.57 -19.82
CA VAL A 214 -4.64 16.91 -19.46
C VAL A 214 -3.98 17.63 -20.64
N GLY A 215 -4.05 18.98 -20.61
CA GLY A 215 -3.33 19.82 -21.57
C GLY A 215 -1.81 19.80 -21.38
N LYS A 216 -1.07 20.38 -22.33
CA LYS A 216 0.41 20.37 -22.37
C LYS A 216 1.05 20.95 -21.09
N LEU A 217 0.51 22.04 -20.56
CA LEU A 217 1.00 22.64 -19.32
C LEU A 217 0.77 21.72 -18.12
N GLY A 218 -0.41 21.10 -18.00
CA GLY A 218 -0.71 20.13 -16.96
C GLY A 218 0.22 18.92 -17.02
N LEU A 219 0.55 18.45 -18.23
CA LEU A 219 1.50 17.35 -18.40
C LEU A 219 2.92 17.71 -17.92
N LEU A 220 3.39 18.92 -18.23
CA LEU A 220 4.69 19.42 -17.76
C LEU A 220 4.74 19.43 -16.23
N VAL A 221 3.67 19.91 -15.58
CA VAL A 221 3.55 19.92 -14.12
C VAL A 221 3.61 18.51 -13.56
N ILE A 222 2.84 17.56 -14.09
CA ILE A 222 2.88 16.16 -13.65
C ILE A 222 4.30 15.58 -13.73
N TYR A 223 5.00 15.79 -14.86
CA TYR A 223 6.37 15.29 -15.01
C TYR A 223 7.34 15.96 -14.03
N ALA A 224 7.20 17.26 -13.80
CA ALA A 224 7.98 17.98 -12.81
C ALA A 224 7.72 17.45 -11.39
N GLN A 225 6.47 17.13 -11.04
CA GLN A 225 6.13 16.52 -9.76
C GLN A 225 6.75 15.11 -9.61
N VAL A 226 6.71 14.27 -10.64
CA VAL A 226 7.32 12.93 -10.61
C VAL A 226 8.84 13.04 -10.44
N ALA A 227 9.50 13.91 -11.21
CA ALA A 227 10.95 14.13 -11.10
C ALA A 227 11.34 14.70 -9.72
N SER A 228 10.57 15.68 -9.23
CA SER A 228 10.79 16.27 -7.91
C SER A 228 10.61 15.24 -6.80
N SER A 229 9.59 14.38 -6.87
CA SER A 229 9.38 13.30 -5.90
C SER A 229 10.57 12.33 -5.83
N ALA A 230 11.15 12.01 -6.98
CA ALA A 230 12.28 11.09 -7.07
C ALA A 230 13.60 11.67 -6.55
N ILE A 231 13.81 12.98 -6.71
CA ILE A 231 15.10 13.64 -6.40
C ILE A 231 15.06 14.36 -5.05
N LEU A 232 13.97 15.09 -4.78
CA LEU A 232 13.83 16.02 -3.65
C LEU A 232 12.81 15.54 -2.61
N GLY A 233 12.09 14.46 -2.90
CA GLY A 233 11.04 13.91 -2.03
C GLY A 233 9.66 14.54 -2.24
N LEU A 234 8.70 14.13 -1.41
CA LEU A 234 7.28 14.40 -1.63
C LEU A 234 6.90 15.87 -1.44
N LEU A 235 7.45 16.54 -0.42
CA LEU A 235 7.05 17.91 -0.06
C LEU A 235 7.27 18.92 -1.21
N PRO A 236 8.46 19.01 -1.84
CA PRO A 236 8.66 19.89 -3.00
C PRO A 236 7.75 19.54 -4.18
N SER A 237 7.46 18.25 -4.39
CA SER A 237 6.57 17.82 -5.48
C SER A 237 5.14 18.34 -5.31
N VAL A 238 4.62 18.40 -4.08
CA VAL A 238 3.28 18.91 -3.80
C VAL A 238 3.23 20.41 -4.03
N LEU A 239 4.27 21.13 -3.60
CA LEU A 239 4.37 22.58 -3.80
C LEU A 239 4.38 22.96 -5.28
N ILE A 240 5.08 22.19 -6.14
CA ILE A 240 5.05 22.38 -7.59
C ILE A 240 3.63 22.25 -8.14
N GLY A 241 2.87 21.26 -7.67
CA GLY A 241 1.48 21.06 -8.08
C GLY A 241 0.56 22.19 -7.66
N VAL A 242 0.74 22.74 -6.45
CA VAL A 242 -0.08 23.84 -5.92
C VAL A 242 0.27 25.18 -6.58
N ALA A 243 1.56 25.44 -6.83
CA ALA A 243 2.02 26.67 -7.47
C ALA A 243 1.79 26.68 -8.99
N ALA A 244 1.39 25.55 -9.58
CA ALA A 244 1.14 25.45 -11.00
C ALA A 244 0.01 26.41 -11.44
N PRO A 245 0.19 27.15 -12.56
CA PRO A 245 -0.86 28.01 -13.07
C PRO A 245 -2.09 27.18 -13.45
N ARG A 246 -3.28 27.62 -13.04
CA ARG A 246 -4.53 27.07 -13.59
C ARG A 246 -4.56 27.44 -15.07
N GLY A 247 -4.41 26.44 -15.95
CA GLY A 247 -4.62 26.63 -17.38
C GLY A 247 -6.04 27.13 -17.66
N PRO A 248 -6.29 27.77 -18.82
CA PRO A 248 -7.65 28.17 -19.19
C PRO A 248 -8.56 26.94 -19.21
N ALA A 249 -9.72 27.07 -18.55
CA ALA A 249 -10.77 26.05 -18.49
C ALA A 249 -11.36 25.77 -19.88
#